data_AF-A0AA96ZAV5-F1
#
_entry.id   AF-A0AA96ZAV5-F1
#
_cell.length_a   1.000
_cell.length_b   1.000
_cell.length_c   1.000
_cell.angle_alpha   90.00
_cell.angle_beta   90.00
_cell.angle_gamma   90.00
#
_symmetry.space_group_name_H-M   'P 1'
#
loop_
_entity.id
_entity.type
_entity.pdbx_description
1 polymer ?
#
loop_
_entity_poly.entity_id
_entity_poly.type
_entity_poly.pdbx_seq_one_letter_code
_entity_poly.pdbx_strand_id
1 'polypeptide(L)'
;MEKPNLEYVHKLANGDESVRKMLLDVIKTEFPEEKKDYYNSLKNNDYKKIEENVHRLKHKISILGLEKSYKIANEFEHNLRELNIDKAEDFDKILIGISAYLKTI
;
A
#
# COMPACT_ATOMS: atom_id res chain seq x y z
N MET A 1 -14.56 5.57 -3.66
CA MET A 1 -13.26 4.89 -3.54
C MET A 1 -13.51 3.45 -3.13
N GLU A 2 -12.67 2.53 -3.63
CA GLU A 2 -12.61 1.14 -3.16
C GLU A 2 -12.34 1.10 -1.64
N LYS A 3 -12.86 0.10 -0.94
CA LYS A 3 -12.68 -0.04 0.51
C LYS A 3 -11.78 -1.24 0.82
N PRO A 4 -10.81 -1.11 1.73
CA PRO A 4 -10.00 -2.24 2.16
C PRO A 4 -10.83 -3.33 2.83
N ASN A 5 -10.36 -4.56 2.78
CA ASN A 5 -10.96 -5.73 3.46
C ASN A 5 -9.86 -6.70 3.94
N LEU A 6 -10.25 -7.73 4.69
CA LEU A 6 -9.35 -8.75 5.22
C LEU A 6 -9.51 -10.12 4.55
N GLU A 7 -10.25 -10.24 3.44
CA GLU A 7 -10.53 -11.54 2.80
C GLU A 7 -9.25 -12.31 2.47
N TYR A 8 -8.24 -11.62 1.94
CA TYR A 8 -6.95 -12.24 1.64
C TYR A 8 -6.17 -12.61 2.91
N VAL A 9 -6.23 -11.78 3.96
CA VAL A 9 -5.62 -12.09 5.26
C VAL A 9 -6.28 -13.33 5.89
N HIS A 10 -7.61 -13.44 5.83
CA HIS A 10 -8.35 -14.61 6.30
C HIS A 10 -7.97 -15.87 5.52
N LYS A 11 -7.84 -15.75 4.19
CA LYS A 11 -7.39 -16.85 3.32
C LYS A 11 -5.97 -17.31 3.66
N LEU A 12 -5.05 -16.37 3.87
CA LEU A 12 -3.65 -16.69 4.24
C LEU A 12 -3.55 -17.33 5.63
N ALA A 13 -4.36 -16.86 6.58
CA ALA A 13 -4.40 -17.40 7.93
C ALA A 13 -4.99 -18.82 7.99
N ASN A 14 -5.84 -19.19 7.01
CA ASN A 14 -6.45 -20.52 6.90
C ASN A 14 -7.13 -20.98 8.21
N GLY A 15 -7.81 -20.06 8.89
CA GLY A 15 -8.49 -20.31 10.17
C GLY A 15 -7.60 -20.21 11.42
N ASP A 16 -6.29 -19.97 11.28
CA ASP A 16 -5.39 -19.75 12.42
C ASP A 16 -5.42 -18.28 12.88
N GLU A 17 -6.01 -18.06 14.05
CA GLU A 17 -6.14 -16.74 14.67
C GLU A 17 -4.78 -16.08 15.00
N SER A 18 -3.78 -16.88 15.36
CA SER A 18 -2.43 -16.38 15.70
C SER A 18 -1.75 -15.86 14.44
N VAL A 19 -1.85 -16.60 13.34
CA VAL A 19 -1.35 -16.17 12.03
C VAL A 19 -2.09 -14.92 11.56
N ARG A 20 -3.42 -14.87 11.69
CA ARG A 20 -4.20 -13.67 11.32
C ARG A 20 -3.70 -12.45 12.08
N LYS A 21 -3.54 -12.56 13.40
CA LYS A 21 -3.07 -11.46 14.25
C LYS A 21 -1.66 -11.02 13.86
N MET A 22 -0.74 -11.97 13.66
CA MET A 22 0.63 -11.68 13.22
C MET A 22 0.65 -10.90 11.90
N LEU A 23 -0.13 -11.32 10.90
CA LEU A 23 -0.22 -10.62 9.61
C LEU A 23 -0.73 -9.18 9.77
N LEU A 24 -1.77 -8.98 10.60
CA LEU A 24 -2.31 -7.65 10.86
C LEU A 24 -1.32 -6.76 11.62
N ASP A 25 -0.63 -7.29 12.63
CA ASP A 25 0.36 -6.55 13.41
C ASP A 25 1.53 -6.10 12.54
N VAL A 26 2.00 -6.97 11.63
CA VAL A 26 3.03 -6.63 10.64
C VAL A 26 2.55 -5.49 9.73
N ILE A 27 1.33 -5.57 9.18
CA ILE A 27 0.79 -4.50 8.32
C ILE A 27 0.68 -3.18 9.09
N LYS A 28 0.15 -3.20 10.31
CA LYS A 28 -0.02 -2.00 11.14
C LYS A 28 1.31 -1.36 11.55
N THR A 29 2.37 -2.15 11.63
CA THR A 29 3.72 -1.67 12.00
C THR A 29 4.46 -1.12 10.78
N GLU A 30 4.49 -1.87 9.67
CA GLU A 30 5.30 -1.52 8.49
C GLU A 30 4.64 -0.42 7.64
N PHE A 31 3.32 -0.47 7.45
CA PHE A 31 2.65 0.45 6.52
C PHE A 31 2.87 1.94 6.86
N PRO A 32 2.79 2.39 8.13
CA PRO A 32 3.09 3.78 8.48
C PRO A 32 4.53 4.21 8.14
N GLU A 33 5.51 3.31 8.30
CA GLU A 33 6.92 3.58 7.98
C GLU A 33 7.13 3.64 6.47
N GLU A 34 6.61 2.67 5.72
CA GLU A 34 6.68 2.65 4.25
C GLU A 34 6.00 3.89 3.63
N LYS A 35 4.85 4.30 4.19
CA LYS A 35 4.16 5.53 3.77
C LYS A 35 4.98 6.79 4.04
N LYS A 36 5.68 6.86 5.17
CA LYS A 36 6.56 7.97 5.50
C LYS A 36 7.75 8.03 4.53
N ASP A 37 8.35 6.89 4.23
CA ASP A 37 9.47 6.78 3.29
C ASP A 37 9.05 7.19 1.87
N TYR A 38 7.85 6.81 1.44
CA TYR A 38 7.24 7.28 0.20
C TYR A 38 7.17 8.82 0.14
N TYR A 39 6.58 9.49 1.13
CA TYR A 39 6.50 10.95 1.12
C TYR A 39 7.87 11.63 1.18
N ASN A 40 8.82 11.06 1.93
CA ASN A 40 10.19 11.55 1.95
C ASN A 40 10.83 11.45 0.56
N SER A 41 10.63 10.34 -0.15
CA SER A 41 11.15 10.16 -1.51
C SER A 41 10.51 11.13 -2.51
N LEU A 42 9.20 11.39 -2.39
CA LEU A 42 8.50 12.40 -3.18
C LEU A 42 9.08 13.80 -2.95
N LYS A 43 9.28 14.19 -1.69
CA LYS A 43 9.85 15.50 -1.33
C LYS A 43 11.25 15.70 -1.92
N ASN A 44 12.02 14.62 -2.04
CA ASN A 44 13.37 14.63 -2.58
C ASN A 44 13.43 14.46 -4.11
N ASN A 45 12.29 14.25 -4.79
CA ASN A 45 12.21 13.94 -6.22
C ASN A 45 13.11 12.75 -6.66
N ASP A 46 13.30 11.77 -5.78
CA ASP A 46 14.11 10.58 -6.04
C ASP A 46 13.23 9.50 -6.68
N TYR A 47 13.04 9.57 -8.00
CA TYR A 47 12.15 8.69 -8.78
C TYR A 47 12.39 7.20 -8.51
N LYS A 48 13.65 6.80 -8.36
CA LYS A 48 13.99 5.40 -8.08
C LYS A 48 13.51 4.99 -6.69
N LYS A 49 13.74 5.81 -5.66
CA LYS A 49 13.19 5.53 -4.32
C LYS A 49 11.67 5.57 -4.30
N ILE A 50 11.05 6.48 -5.04
CA ILE A 50 9.58 6.54 -5.13
C ILE A 50 9.06 5.22 -5.71
N GLU A 51 9.67 4.71 -6.79
CA GLU A 51 9.31 3.44 -7.43
C GLU A 51 9.45 2.26 -6.45
N GLU A 52 10.57 2.17 -5.75
CA GLU A 52 10.81 1.15 -4.71
C GLU A 52 9.76 1.21 -3.59
N ASN A 53 9.41 2.41 -3.13
CA ASN A 53 8.39 2.62 -2.09
C ASN A 53 6.98 2.25 -2.58
N VAL A 54 6.62 2.64 -3.81
CA VAL A 54 5.35 2.26 -4.44
C VAL A 54 5.24 0.75 -4.58
N HIS A 55 6.31 0.07 -4.99
CA HIS A 55 6.35 -1.38 -5.09
C HIS A 55 6.06 -2.08 -3.76
N ARG A 56 6.68 -1.62 -2.65
CA ARG A 56 6.45 -2.16 -1.31
C ARG A 56 4.99 -1.96 -0.86
N LEU A 57 4.50 -0.73 -0.97
CA LEU A 57 3.13 -0.38 -0.60
C LEU A 57 2.09 -1.12 -1.46
N LYS A 58 2.40 -1.40 -2.74
CA LYS A 58 1.56 -2.18 -3.65
C LYS A 58 1.27 -3.59 -3.12
N HIS A 59 2.21 -4.23 -2.43
CA HIS A 59 1.95 -5.52 -1.77
C HIS A 59 0.91 -5.41 -0.66
N LYS A 60 0.96 -4.35 0.16
CA LYS A 60 -0.05 -4.10 1.21
C LYS A 60 -1.43 -3.81 0.60
N ILE A 61 -1.48 -3.06 -0.51
CA ILE A 61 -2.71 -2.81 -1.27
C ILE A 61 -3.34 -4.14 -1.71
N SER A 62 -2.54 -5.07 -2.23
CA SER A 62 -3.00 -6.41 -2.62
C SER A 62 -3.52 -7.22 -1.43
N ILE A 63 -2.78 -7.24 -0.32
CA ILE A 63 -3.16 -7.97 0.90
C ILE A 63 -4.47 -7.44 1.51
N LEU A 64 -4.75 -6.15 1.35
CA LEU A 64 -5.97 -5.50 1.82
C LEU A 64 -7.14 -5.58 0.81
N GLY A 65 -7.01 -6.41 -0.22
CA GLY A 65 -8.10 -6.71 -1.18
C GLY A 65 -8.51 -5.51 -2.05
N LEU A 66 -7.60 -4.56 -2.29
CA LEU A 66 -7.85 -3.36 -3.07
C LEU A 66 -7.42 -3.55 -4.54
N GLU A 67 -8.15 -4.36 -5.30
CA GLU A 67 -7.77 -4.73 -6.67
C GLU A 67 -7.69 -3.56 -7.66
N LYS A 68 -8.61 -2.59 -7.56
CA LYS A 68 -8.60 -1.40 -8.43
C LYS A 68 -7.44 -0.49 -8.06
N SER A 69 -7.20 -0.32 -6.77
CA SER A 69 -6.08 0.47 -6.24
C SER A 69 -4.73 -0.16 -6.60
N TYR A 70 -4.65 -1.50 -6.64
CA TYR A 70 -3.46 -2.22 -7.09
C TYR A 70 -3.11 -1.90 -8.55
N LYS A 71 -4.11 -1.80 -9.43
CA LYS A 71 -3.89 -1.42 -10.83
C LYS A 71 -3.33 0.00 -10.96
N ILE A 72 -3.85 0.94 -10.16
CA ILE A 72 -3.34 2.33 -10.11
C ILE A 72 -1.89 2.34 -9.60
N ALA A 73 -1.60 1.60 -8.52
CA ALA A 73 -0.23 1.50 -7.99
C ALA A 73 0.74 0.91 -9.01
N ASN A 74 0.31 -0.08 -9.77
CA ASN A 74 1.13 -0.70 -10.82
C ASN A 74 1.38 0.23 -12.02
N GLU A 75 0.37 1.02 -12.40
CA GLU A 75 0.50 2.07 -13.41
C GLU A 75 1.46 3.17 -12.94
N PHE A 76 1.33 3.59 -11.67
CA PHE A 76 2.22 4.60 -11.08
C PHE A 76 3.68 4.12 -11.02
N GLU A 77 3.92 2.89 -10.57
CA GLU A 77 5.25 2.27 -10.58
C GLU A 77 5.88 2.27 -11.98
N HIS A 78 5.09 2.00 -13.02
CA HIS A 78 5.55 2.07 -14.40
C HIS A 78 5.88 3.51 -14.84
N ASN A 79 5.00 4.47 -14.54
CA ASN A 79 5.21 5.89 -14.86
C ASN A 79 6.51 6.44 -14.25
N LEU A 80 6.86 6.03 -13.04
CA LEU A 80 8.07 6.46 -12.35
C LEU A 80 9.36 6.03 -13.06
N ARG A 81 9.34 4.92 -13.81
CA ARG A 81 10.49 4.47 -14.64
C ARG A 81 10.75 5.41 -15.82
N GLU A 82 9.71 6.08 -16.28
CA GLU A 82 9.76 7.12 -17.33
C GLU A 82 9.87 8.54 -16.74
N LEU A 83 10.25 8.65 -15.45
CA LEU A 83 10.35 9.92 -14.71
C LEU A 83 9.04 10.72 -14.67
N ASN A 84 7.90 10.03 -14.76
CA ASN A 84 6.56 10.62 -14.74
C ASN A 84 5.88 10.38 -13.38
N ILE A 85 5.36 11.44 -12.77
CA ILE A 85 4.64 11.39 -11.49
C ILE A 85 3.12 11.24 -11.65
N ASP A 86 2.61 11.03 -12.86
CA ASP A 86 1.20 10.74 -13.09
C ASP A 86 0.75 9.57 -12.21
N LYS A 87 -0.46 9.68 -11.63
CA LYS A 87 -1.03 8.85 -10.56
C LYS A 87 -0.56 9.11 -9.13
N ALA A 88 0.37 10.03 -8.88
CA ALA A 88 0.79 10.35 -7.51
C ALA A 88 -0.38 10.75 -6.59
N GLU A 89 -1.31 11.58 -7.07
CA GLU A 89 -2.50 11.98 -6.31
C GLU A 89 -3.46 10.82 -6.05
N ASP A 90 -3.65 9.93 -7.03
CA ASP A 90 -4.51 8.76 -6.87
C ASP A 90 -3.91 7.77 -5.89
N PHE A 91 -2.59 7.58 -5.95
CA PHE A 91 -1.84 6.77 -5.01
C PHE A 91 -1.94 7.34 -3.58
N ASP A 92 -1.80 8.66 -3.41
CA ASP A 92 -1.97 9.31 -2.10
C ASP A 92 -3.35 9.06 -1.49
N LYS A 93 -4.41 9.20 -2.30
CA LYS A 93 -5.78 8.88 -1.89
C LYS A 93 -5.91 7.42 -1.43
N ILE A 94 -5.28 6.48 -2.12
CA ILE A 94 -5.25 5.06 -1.71
C ILE A 94 -4.59 4.91 -0.32
N LEU A 95 -3.43 5.54 -0.11
CA LEU A 95 -2.72 5.48 1.17
C LEU A 95 -3.53 6.10 2.32
N ILE A 96 -4.27 7.18 2.06
CA ILE A 96 -5.21 7.77 3.03
C ILE A 96 -6.33 6.78 3.37
N GLY A 97 -6.92 6.13 2.36
CA GLY A 97 -7.94 5.11 2.55
C GLY A 97 -7.48 3.94 3.42
N ILE A 98 -6.27 3.42 3.17
CA ILE A 98 -5.67 2.37 4.01
C ILE A 98 -5.43 2.89 5.43
N SER A 99 -4.86 4.09 5.58
CA SER A 99 -4.59 4.69 6.89
C SER A 99 -5.87 4.83 7.74
N ALA A 100 -6.99 5.21 7.10
CA ALA A 100 -8.28 5.31 7.76
C ALA A 100 -8.79 3.92 8.18
N TYR A 101 -8.70 2.93 7.30
CA TYR A 101 -9.13 1.57 7.58
C TYR A 101 -8.34 0.89 8.70
N LEU A 102 -7.00 1.02 8.71
CA LEU A 102 -6.16 0.42 9.76
C LEU A 102 -6.46 0.96 11.16
N LYS A 103 -7.07 2.15 11.29
CA LYS A 103 -7.54 2.71 12.56
C LYS A 103 -8.88 2.11 13.03
N THR A 104 -9.63 1.45 12.15
CA THR A 104 -10.92 0.84 12.48
C THR A 104 -10.79 -0.60 12.96
N ILE A 105 -9.61 -1.20 12.79
CA ILE A 105 -9.32 -2.60 13.13
C ILE A 105 -8.18 -2.71 14.13
#